data_AF-A0A2U3CCT9-F1
#
_entry.id   AF-A0A2U3CCT9-F1
#
_cell.length_a   1.000
_cell.length_b   1.000
_cell.length_c   1.000
_cell.angle_alpha   90.00
_cell.angle_beta   90.00
_cell.angle_gamma   90.00
#
_symmetry.space_group_name_H-M   'P 1'
#
loop_
_entity.id
_entity.type
_entity.pdbx_description
1 polymer ?
#
loop_
_entity_poly.entity_id
_entity_poly.type
_entity_poly.pdbx_seq_one_letter_code
_entity_poly.pdbx_strand_id
1 'polypeptide(L)'
;MYTVLVFFPLEVRTRIERKLEILYGDQSNVLYKDIESLLVSYTHSHAIHQLEKSEEGSLKGKYSKGDIILNTYADSIQGDEGTPLEVLNRFSTNFLKKTINGCHILPFYSWDTDRGFSVLNYYNVDPRNGTWEGFSALKEVFDVLMVDCVLNHASLGNPIVQEALIGNPVYQDFVIIFDEKSKPSKEDQLKITRARPYPVLTQYFVADVGNNRFVTLNKPHNGKIIGKGWVWTTFSRPNNPDGSVATRQVDLNFQNPRVFLEILRIILYYISKGASWIRLDAIGYLWKKIGTSCLHLPETHLFIEILAEIFKYLEPGNTVLISEVNEPQDRALQYLGSSTVHKSDMIYLFTHFPLAVHAVLTGSSKYYQEWLPSLKEAKGRLFVSVLGTHDGMGMKPIGNWLPDSEKHKLQKILLQEHGALANYAKLPGGQEIVYELCSTPWNFINKENSSESFELQLNRYLAVFALGLMIKGVPSIYINGLLGISNNKNPLDENRSINREILWEKEITSTLQNDGSQMFRVLDKILELISIRKRESAFDLDGSFEVLALNESVVSVLLSSSTPTNKIIALVNVSDSDKSFVVDCSQLGLHTSVLTDLITNQTYNIPAHGEELGITLSPYQISWLR
;
A
#
# COMPACT_ATOMS: atom_id res chain seq x y z
N MET A 1 -20.09 -33.51 28.71
CA MET A 1 -20.88 -33.28 27.48
C MET A 1 -20.25 -32.07 26.82
N TYR A 2 -19.28 -32.26 25.93
CA TYR A 2 -18.57 -31.16 25.29
C TYR A 2 -19.49 -30.58 24.22
N THR A 3 -20.10 -29.43 24.50
CA THR A 3 -20.80 -28.67 23.48
C THR A 3 -19.78 -28.32 22.41
N VAL A 4 -19.96 -28.85 21.18
CA VAL A 4 -19.17 -28.43 20.03
C VAL A 4 -19.43 -26.94 19.88
N LEU A 5 -18.46 -26.11 20.28
CA LEU A 5 -18.50 -24.67 20.09
C LEU A 5 -18.47 -24.43 18.58
N VAL A 6 -19.64 -24.24 18.00
CA VAL A 6 -19.76 -23.79 16.62
C VAL A 6 -19.27 -22.34 16.58
N PHE A 7 -18.15 -22.11 15.90
CA PHE A 7 -17.52 -20.78 15.91
C PHE A 7 -18.33 -19.76 15.10
N PHE A 8 -18.88 -20.19 13.96
CA PHE A 8 -19.62 -19.35 13.03
C PHE A 8 -21.11 -19.69 13.00
N PRO A 9 -22.03 -18.69 12.89
CA PRO A 9 -23.42 -18.97 12.57
C PRO A 9 -23.56 -19.83 11.30
N LEU A 10 -24.60 -20.66 11.24
CA LEU A 10 -24.77 -21.65 10.18
C LEU A 10 -24.65 -21.06 8.77
N GLU A 11 -25.26 -19.89 8.51
CA GLU A 11 -25.17 -19.24 7.19
C GLU A 11 -23.74 -18.86 6.79
N VAL A 12 -22.93 -18.41 7.75
CA VAL A 12 -21.54 -17.99 7.53
C VAL A 12 -20.68 -19.21 7.29
N ARG A 13 -20.86 -20.23 8.14
CA ARG A 13 -20.25 -21.54 7.96
C ARG A 13 -20.52 -22.09 6.55
N THR A 14 -21.77 -22.15 6.13
CA THR A 14 -22.14 -22.65 4.79
C THR A 14 -21.47 -21.84 3.67
N ARG A 15 -21.36 -20.51 3.82
CA ARG A 15 -20.68 -19.66 2.83
C ARG A 15 -19.17 -19.90 2.78
N ILE A 16 -18.52 -20.12 3.92
CA ILE A 16 -17.08 -20.43 3.98
C ILE A 16 -16.84 -21.83 3.40
N GLU A 17 -17.57 -22.85 3.88
CA GLU A 17 -17.45 -24.24 3.41
C GLU A 17 -17.61 -24.33 1.88
N ARG A 18 -18.62 -23.66 1.31
CA ARG A 18 -18.82 -23.63 -0.14
C ARG A 18 -17.64 -23.02 -0.91
N LYS A 19 -17.04 -21.93 -0.41
CA LYS A 19 -15.88 -21.31 -1.07
C LYS A 19 -14.64 -22.20 -0.95
N LEU A 20 -14.46 -22.85 0.20
CA LEU A 20 -13.39 -23.83 0.39
C LEU A 20 -13.56 -25.06 -0.52
N GLU A 21 -14.78 -25.53 -0.73
CA GLU A 21 -15.08 -26.62 -1.67
C GLU A 21 -14.71 -26.25 -3.11
N ILE A 22 -15.00 -25.01 -3.54
CA ILE A 22 -14.61 -24.52 -4.86
C ILE A 22 -13.07 -24.50 -5.01
N LEU A 23 -12.34 -24.11 -3.96
CA LEU A 23 -10.88 -24.01 -4.01
C LEU A 23 -10.17 -25.37 -3.87
N TYR A 24 -10.68 -26.25 -3.02
CA TYR A 24 -9.93 -27.40 -2.50
C TYR A 24 -10.66 -28.74 -2.63
N GLY A 25 -11.89 -28.76 -3.18
CA GLY A 25 -12.68 -29.98 -3.38
C GLY A 25 -12.79 -30.83 -2.11
N ASP A 26 -12.39 -32.09 -2.21
CA ASP A 26 -12.48 -33.08 -1.13
C ASP A 26 -11.72 -32.70 0.15
N GLN A 27 -10.69 -31.84 0.05
CA GLN A 27 -9.89 -31.41 1.19
C GLN A 27 -10.55 -30.29 2.01
N SER A 28 -11.62 -29.68 1.49
CA SER A 28 -12.31 -28.53 2.11
C SER A 28 -12.84 -28.82 3.51
N ASN A 29 -13.43 -29.99 3.74
CA ASN A 29 -14.01 -30.38 5.03
C ASN A 29 -12.96 -30.50 6.14
N VAL A 30 -11.76 -30.99 5.80
CA VAL A 30 -10.65 -31.08 6.76
C VAL A 30 -10.12 -29.68 7.05
N LEU A 31 -9.86 -28.89 6.00
CA LEU A 31 -9.37 -27.52 6.14
C LEU A 31 -10.33 -26.65 6.98
N TYR A 32 -11.65 -26.78 6.79
CA TYR A 32 -12.62 -26.02 7.58
C TYR A 32 -12.51 -26.34 9.08
N LYS A 33 -12.38 -27.62 9.45
CA LYS A 33 -12.19 -28.03 10.86
C LYS A 33 -10.89 -27.50 11.43
N ASP A 34 -9.82 -27.50 10.64
CA ASP A 34 -8.53 -26.95 11.06
C ASP A 34 -8.61 -25.43 11.26
N ILE A 35 -9.35 -24.72 10.40
CA ILE A 35 -9.64 -23.29 10.55
C ILE A 35 -10.43 -23.04 11.85
N GLU A 36 -11.53 -23.77 12.09
CA GLU A 36 -12.29 -23.62 13.34
C GLU A 36 -11.42 -23.88 14.56
N SER A 37 -10.60 -24.95 14.55
CA SER A 37 -9.69 -25.26 15.65
C SER A 37 -8.65 -24.16 15.88
N LEU A 38 -8.10 -23.58 14.80
CA LEU A 38 -7.16 -22.46 14.88
C LEU A 38 -7.82 -21.22 15.49
N LEU A 39 -9.03 -20.89 15.05
CA LEU A 39 -9.78 -19.73 15.54
C LEU A 39 -10.19 -19.90 17.01
N VAL A 40 -10.63 -21.08 17.42
CA VAL A 40 -10.93 -21.39 18.83
C VAL A 40 -9.67 -21.24 19.70
N SER A 41 -8.52 -21.75 19.25
CA SER A 41 -7.26 -21.60 19.98
C SER A 41 -6.83 -20.13 20.11
N TYR A 42 -6.97 -19.38 19.02
CA TYR A 42 -6.70 -17.95 18.99
C TYR A 42 -7.60 -17.18 19.97
N THR A 43 -8.92 -17.39 19.95
CA THR A 43 -9.84 -16.66 20.82
C THR A 43 -9.65 -17.01 22.30
N HIS A 44 -9.33 -18.26 22.65
CA HIS A 44 -9.02 -18.61 24.04
C HIS A 44 -7.78 -17.88 24.54
N SER A 45 -6.74 -17.80 23.71
CA SER A 45 -5.49 -17.11 24.08
C SER A 45 -5.67 -15.59 24.11
N HIS A 46 -6.50 -15.03 23.22
CA HIS A 46 -6.68 -13.59 23.05
C HIS A 46 -7.75 -12.99 23.98
N ALA A 47 -8.83 -13.71 24.28
CA ALA A 47 -9.87 -13.26 25.21
C ALA A 47 -9.34 -13.09 26.65
N ILE A 48 -8.38 -13.92 27.07
CA ILE A 48 -7.66 -13.75 28.33
C ILE A 48 -6.91 -12.40 28.37
N HIS A 49 -6.29 -12.01 27.25
CA HIS A 49 -5.58 -10.72 27.14
C HIS A 49 -6.49 -9.49 27.03
N GLN A 50 -7.68 -9.61 26.42
CA GLN A 50 -8.64 -8.50 26.36
C GLN A 50 -9.34 -8.23 27.71
N LEU A 51 -9.64 -9.28 28.49
CA LEU A 51 -10.22 -9.14 29.84
C LEU A 51 -9.28 -8.45 30.83
N GLU A 52 -7.97 -8.49 30.61
CA GLU A 52 -6.98 -7.77 31.42
C GLU A 52 -6.82 -6.29 31.01
N LYS A 53 -7.36 -5.86 29.85
CA LYS A 53 -7.17 -4.51 29.27
C LYS A 53 -8.44 -3.69 29.09
N SER A 54 -9.64 -4.24 29.30
CA SER A 54 -10.89 -3.54 29.03
C SER A 54 -11.45 -2.80 30.26
N GLU A 55 -10.96 -1.59 30.53
CA GLU A 55 -11.76 -0.57 31.25
C GLU A 55 -12.12 0.66 30.40
N GLU A 56 -11.46 0.94 29.27
CA GLU A 56 -11.83 2.07 28.40
C GLU A 56 -11.59 1.76 26.92
N GLY A 57 -12.66 1.60 26.13
CA GLY A 57 -12.55 1.48 24.68
C GLY A 57 -13.91 1.33 24.00
N SER A 58 -14.47 2.46 23.53
CA SER A 58 -15.73 2.44 22.79
C SER A 58 -15.60 1.70 21.46
N LEU A 59 -16.68 1.06 21.01
CA LEU A 59 -16.86 0.53 19.66
C LEU A 59 -16.72 1.65 18.60
N LYS A 60 -15.48 2.00 18.21
CA LYS A 60 -15.21 2.83 17.02
C LYS A 60 -15.41 1.97 15.77
N GLY A 61 -15.88 2.57 14.68
CA GLY A 61 -15.93 1.89 13.38
C GLY A 61 -14.52 1.52 12.86
N LYS A 62 -14.44 0.59 11.88
CA LYS A 62 -13.18 0.05 11.33
C LYS A 62 -12.17 1.11 10.87
N TYR A 63 -12.67 2.23 10.39
CA TYR A 63 -11.91 3.35 9.84
C TYR A 63 -12.77 4.62 9.88
N SER A 64 -12.12 5.78 9.85
CA SER A 64 -12.72 7.11 9.89
C SER A 64 -11.95 8.09 9.00
N LYS A 65 -12.51 9.26 8.71
CA LYS A 65 -11.79 10.34 8.01
C LYS A 65 -10.54 10.81 8.77
N GLY A 66 -10.49 10.51 10.07
CA GLY A 66 -9.41 10.87 10.98
C GLY A 66 -8.16 10.01 10.80
N ASP A 67 -8.30 8.87 10.12
CA ASP A 67 -7.20 7.94 9.91
C ASP A 67 -6.26 8.46 8.83
N ILE A 68 -5.00 8.60 9.22
CA ILE A 68 -3.89 9.04 8.37
C ILE A 68 -2.73 8.10 8.66
N ILE A 69 -2.23 7.42 7.63
CA ILE A 69 -1.24 6.35 7.76
C ILE A 69 0.14 6.88 7.38
N LEU A 70 1.10 6.85 8.31
CA LEU A 70 2.52 6.93 7.99
C LEU A 70 2.96 5.60 7.37
N ASN A 71 3.47 5.62 6.14
CA ASN A 71 4.09 4.46 5.49
C ASN A 71 5.62 4.59 5.57
N THR A 72 6.27 3.63 6.22
CA THR A 72 7.70 3.72 6.53
C THR A 72 8.33 2.33 6.66
N TYR A 73 9.63 2.22 6.40
CA TYR A 73 10.38 1.09 6.92
C TYR A 73 10.61 1.28 8.43
N ALA A 74 10.78 0.19 9.17
CA ALA A 74 11.15 0.24 10.57
C ALA A 74 12.46 1.02 10.79
N ASP A 75 13.37 0.96 9.81
CA ASP A 75 14.71 1.55 9.85
C ASP A 75 14.87 2.83 9.02
N SER A 76 13.77 3.43 8.55
CA SER A 76 13.84 4.72 7.86
C SER A 76 14.43 5.83 8.74
N ILE A 77 14.32 5.71 10.06
CA ILE A 77 15.02 6.58 11.02
C ILE A 77 15.84 5.68 11.97
N GLN A 78 17.13 5.99 12.11
CA GLN A 78 18.04 5.32 13.02
C GLN A 78 18.66 6.32 14.00
N GLY A 79 19.03 5.85 15.19
CA GLY A 79 19.66 6.66 16.23
C GLY A 79 20.84 5.91 16.85
N ASP A 80 21.67 6.64 17.59
CA ASP A 80 22.81 6.07 18.31
C ASP A 80 22.37 5.12 19.44
N GLU A 81 21.15 5.32 19.97
CA GLU A 81 20.57 4.54 21.07
C GLU A 81 19.21 3.93 20.70
N GLY A 82 19.02 2.67 21.07
CA GLY A 82 17.79 1.91 20.86
C GLY A 82 17.69 1.26 19.47
N THR A 83 16.68 0.41 19.30
CA THR A 83 16.40 -0.23 18.01
C THR A 83 15.65 0.75 17.09
N PRO A 84 15.66 0.52 15.76
CA PRO A 84 14.96 1.43 14.85
C PRO A 84 13.46 1.61 15.13
N LEU A 85 12.75 0.57 15.59
CA LEU A 85 11.36 0.71 16.05
C LEU A 85 11.22 1.67 17.24
N GLU A 86 12.16 1.64 18.19
CA GLU A 86 12.16 2.56 19.35
C GLU A 86 12.46 4.00 18.91
N VAL A 87 13.41 4.17 18.00
CA VAL A 87 13.75 5.47 17.39
C VAL A 87 12.54 6.05 16.66
N LEU A 88 11.86 5.24 15.84
CA LEU A 88 10.65 5.64 15.13
C LEU A 88 9.53 6.04 16.11
N ASN A 89 9.37 5.31 17.22
CA ASN A 89 8.40 5.66 18.25
C ASN A 89 8.70 7.04 18.89
N ARG A 90 9.97 7.32 19.22
CA ARG A 90 10.39 8.62 19.76
C ARG A 90 10.16 9.75 18.76
N PHE A 91 10.60 9.56 17.51
CA PHE A 91 10.34 10.53 16.43
C PHE A 91 8.85 10.82 16.29
N SER A 92 8.02 9.79 16.22
CA SER A 92 6.58 9.93 16.04
C SER A 92 5.91 10.60 17.24
N THR A 93 6.35 10.29 18.46
CA THR A 93 5.89 10.94 19.69
C THR A 93 6.18 12.44 19.67
N ASN A 94 7.37 12.83 19.22
CA ASN A 94 7.82 14.21 19.26
C ASN A 94 7.21 15.08 18.14
N PHE A 95 7.01 14.51 16.95
CA PHE A 95 6.70 15.31 15.76
C PHE A 95 5.34 15.03 15.12
N LEU A 96 4.74 13.84 15.34
CA LEU A 96 3.55 13.41 14.59
C LEU A 96 2.28 13.23 15.44
N LYS A 97 2.46 13.08 16.75
CA LYS A 97 1.40 12.74 17.72
C LYS A 97 0.18 13.66 17.54
N LYS A 98 -1.02 13.06 17.54
CA LYS A 98 -2.36 13.67 17.34
C LYS A 98 -2.76 13.96 15.88
N THR A 99 -1.80 14.15 14.98
CA THR A 99 -2.10 14.46 13.58
C THR A 99 -2.13 13.21 12.73
N ILE A 100 -1.06 12.40 12.78
CA ILE A 100 -0.99 11.09 12.14
C ILE A 100 -1.24 10.03 13.21
N ASN A 101 -2.25 9.18 13.01
CA ASN A 101 -2.71 8.21 14.02
C ASN A 101 -2.57 6.76 13.55
N GLY A 102 -2.12 6.50 12.32
CA GLY A 102 -1.80 5.16 11.86
C GLY A 102 -0.37 5.04 11.37
N CYS A 103 0.20 3.85 11.52
CA CYS A 103 1.53 3.53 11.02
C CYS A 103 1.53 2.19 10.29
N HIS A 104 1.88 2.21 9.02
CA HIS A 104 2.22 1.05 8.21
C HIS A 104 3.73 0.87 8.23
N ILE A 105 4.15 -0.16 8.97
CA ILE A 105 5.54 -0.62 8.94
C ILE A 105 5.68 -1.63 7.80
N LEU A 106 6.47 -1.27 6.78
CA LEU A 106 6.88 -2.16 5.69
C LEU A 106 7.60 -3.40 6.25
N PRO A 107 7.72 -4.51 5.50
CA PRO A 107 8.08 -5.80 6.08
C PRO A 107 9.36 -5.74 6.94
N PHE A 108 9.20 -5.97 8.24
CA PHE A 108 10.24 -5.83 9.25
C PHE A 108 10.59 -7.16 9.92
N TYR A 109 9.99 -8.25 9.45
CA TYR A 109 10.26 -9.63 9.85
C TYR A 109 11.67 -10.06 9.45
N SER A 110 12.20 -11.14 10.03
CA SER A 110 13.50 -11.70 9.62
C SER A 110 13.56 -11.91 8.10
N TRP A 111 14.56 -11.32 7.42
CA TRP A 111 14.64 -11.29 5.96
C TRP A 111 16.09 -11.35 5.42
N ASP A 112 16.28 -11.83 4.18
CA ASP A 112 17.60 -11.89 3.54
C ASP A 112 17.81 -10.89 2.39
N THR A 113 16.81 -10.66 1.54
CA THR A 113 16.87 -9.75 0.38
C THR A 113 15.58 -8.94 0.19
N ASP A 114 15.55 -8.02 -0.78
CA ASP A 114 14.37 -7.19 -1.11
C ASP A 114 13.81 -6.36 0.07
N ARG A 115 14.69 -5.88 0.96
CA ARG A 115 14.35 -5.04 2.13
C ARG A 115 13.11 -5.50 2.89
N GLY A 116 13.05 -6.78 3.23
CA GLY A 116 11.97 -7.35 4.04
C GLY A 116 10.98 -8.23 3.26
N PHE A 117 10.85 -8.05 1.94
CA PHE A 117 9.90 -8.83 1.12
C PHE A 117 10.39 -10.26 0.82
N SER A 118 11.65 -10.59 1.12
CA SER A 118 12.16 -11.97 1.11
C SER A 118 12.20 -12.52 2.54
N VAL A 119 11.04 -12.95 3.04
CA VAL A 119 10.83 -13.33 4.46
C VAL A 119 11.45 -14.69 4.78
N LEU A 120 12.39 -14.72 5.73
CA LEU A 120 12.98 -15.94 6.31
C LEU A 120 12.08 -16.55 7.39
N ASN A 121 11.49 -15.70 8.23
CA ASN A 121 10.61 -16.13 9.31
C ASN A 121 9.54 -15.07 9.62
N TYR A 122 8.28 -15.41 9.37
CA TYR A 122 7.12 -14.55 9.61
C TYR A 122 6.88 -14.26 11.11
N TYR A 123 7.31 -15.14 12.01
CA TYR A 123 6.99 -15.03 13.44
C TYR A 123 8.00 -14.18 14.24
N ASN A 124 9.12 -13.78 13.63
CA ASN A 124 10.19 -13.03 14.28
C ASN A 124 10.41 -11.69 13.59
N VAL A 125 10.47 -10.62 14.37
CA VAL A 125 11.02 -9.34 13.91
C VAL A 125 12.51 -9.53 13.59
N ASP A 126 12.98 -8.90 12.53
CA ASP A 126 14.41 -8.90 12.21
C ASP A 126 15.19 -8.19 13.34
N PRO A 127 16.26 -8.79 13.89
CA PRO A 127 17.03 -8.17 14.98
C PRO A 127 17.58 -6.78 14.64
N ARG A 128 17.76 -6.46 13.35
CA ARG A 128 18.15 -5.11 12.91
C ARG A 128 17.10 -4.06 13.22
N ASN A 129 15.82 -4.43 13.34
CA ASN A 129 14.69 -3.54 13.52
C ASN A 129 14.21 -3.47 14.98
N GLY A 130 14.33 -4.58 15.74
CA GLY A 130 13.95 -4.68 17.14
C GLY A 130 13.15 -5.94 17.46
N THR A 131 12.06 -5.79 18.23
CA THR A 131 11.21 -6.92 18.65
C THR A 131 9.72 -6.63 18.42
N TRP A 132 8.89 -7.65 18.61
CA TRP A 132 7.43 -7.47 18.57
C TRP A 132 6.93 -6.55 19.68
N GLU A 133 7.57 -6.54 20.84
CA GLU A 133 7.25 -5.61 21.94
C GLU A 133 7.53 -4.17 21.52
N GLY A 134 8.65 -3.92 20.82
CA GLY A 134 8.94 -2.61 20.23
C GLY A 134 7.91 -2.19 19.18
N PHE A 135 7.41 -3.14 18.36
CA PHE A 135 6.30 -2.87 17.44
C PHE A 135 4.99 -2.56 18.19
N SER A 136 4.64 -3.34 19.21
CA SER A 136 3.42 -3.12 20.00
C SER A 136 3.46 -1.77 20.75
N ALA A 137 4.65 -1.31 21.17
CA ALA A 137 4.83 -0.01 21.82
C ALA A 137 4.45 1.18 20.93
N LEU A 138 4.45 1.03 19.59
CA LEU A 138 3.96 2.06 18.67
C LEU A 138 2.48 2.42 18.91
N LYS A 139 1.70 1.56 19.60
CA LYS A 139 0.33 1.89 20.04
C LYS A 139 0.23 3.07 21.00
N GLU A 140 1.33 3.49 21.62
CA GLU A 140 1.37 4.70 22.46
C GLU A 140 1.18 5.98 21.64
N VAL A 141 1.46 5.92 20.34
CA VAL A 141 1.37 7.06 19.40
C VAL A 141 0.28 6.83 18.35
N PHE A 142 0.14 5.59 17.87
CA PHE A 142 -0.73 5.25 16.75
C PHE A 142 -1.91 4.37 17.18
N ASP A 143 -3.13 4.83 16.90
CA ASP A 143 -4.36 4.04 17.07
C ASP A 143 -4.37 2.83 16.12
N VAL A 144 -3.84 2.99 14.90
CA VAL A 144 -3.82 1.97 13.84
C VAL A 144 -2.40 1.49 13.61
N LEU A 145 -2.18 0.18 13.71
CA LEU A 145 -0.92 -0.42 13.26
C LEU A 145 -1.21 -1.33 12.08
N MET A 146 -0.46 -1.10 11.00
CA MET A 146 -0.61 -1.78 9.74
C MET A 146 0.68 -2.53 9.41
N VAL A 147 0.55 -3.77 8.94
CA VAL A 147 1.69 -4.61 8.56
C VAL A 147 1.47 -5.29 7.22
N ASP A 148 2.57 -5.62 6.56
CA ASP A 148 2.57 -6.47 5.37
C ASP A 148 2.38 -7.95 5.70
N CYS A 149 1.36 -8.56 5.12
CA CYS A 149 1.31 -10.01 4.97
C CYS A 149 1.94 -10.37 3.61
N VAL A 150 3.22 -10.69 3.62
CA VAL A 150 3.97 -11.16 2.43
C VAL A 150 3.57 -12.62 2.11
N LEU A 151 2.36 -12.78 1.58
CA LEU A 151 1.71 -14.10 1.49
C LEU A 151 2.03 -14.87 0.21
N ASN A 152 2.36 -14.20 -0.90
CA ASN A 152 2.58 -14.88 -2.18
C ASN A 152 3.85 -15.74 -2.18
N HIS A 153 4.90 -15.30 -1.48
CA HIS A 153 6.22 -15.89 -1.57
C HIS A 153 6.98 -15.76 -0.24
N ALA A 154 7.98 -16.61 -0.06
CA ALA A 154 8.93 -16.57 1.05
C ALA A 154 10.37 -16.60 0.52
N SER A 155 11.34 -16.25 1.37
CA SER A 155 12.77 -16.42 1.02
C SER A 155 13.08 -17.88 0.73
N LEU A 156 14.01 -18.13 -0.20
CA LEU A 156 14.65 -19.44 -0.35
C LEU A 156 15.18 -19.96 0.99
N GLY A 157 15.69 -19.08 1.85
CA GLY A 157 16.21 -19.45 3.18
C GLY A 157 15.14 -19.74 4.22
N ASN A 158 13.85 -19.58 3.89
CA ASN A 158 12.77 -19.94 4.79
C ASN A 158 12.76 -21.47 5.03
N PRO A 159 12.66 -21.94 6.29
CA PRO A 159 12.68 -23.38 6.60
C PRO A 159 11.62 -24.20 5.86
N ILE A 160 10.40 -23.66 5.69
CA ILE A 160 9.33 -24.34 4.95
C ILE A 160 9.72 -24.53 3.49
N VAL A 161 10.33 -23.51 2.88
CA VAL A 161 10.77 -23.54 1.49
C VAL A 161 11.93 -24.53 1.30
N GLN A 162 12.92 -24.49 2.19
CA GLN A 162 14.05 -25.44 2.16
C GLN A 162 13.55 -26.88 2.26
N GLU A 163 12.72 -27.17 3.26
CA GLU A 163 12.22 -28.52 3.50
C GLU A 163 11.31 -29.02 2.37
N ALA A 164 10.47 -28.15 1.80
CA ALA A 164 9.64 -28.50 0.64
C ALA A 164 10.50 -28.87 -0.58
N LEU A 165 11.57 -28.11 -0.86
CA LEU A 165 12.46 -28.36 -1.99
C LEU A 165 13.42 -29.56 -1.75
N ILE A 166 13.73 -29.89 -0.50
CA ILE A 166 14.47 -31.11 -0.14
C ILE A 166 13.59 -32.37 -0.31
N GLY A 167 12.26 -32.21 -0.28
CA GLY A 167 11.29 -33.30 -0.42
C GLY A 167 10.80 -33.86 0.91
N ASN A 168 10.75 -33.04 1.97
CA ASN A 168 10.14 -33.43 3.23
C ASN A 168 8.61 -33.63 3.06
N PRO A 169 8.05 -34.81 3.34
CA PRO A 169 6.62 -35.08 3.18
C PRO A 169 5.70 -34.12 3.96
N VAL A 170 6.18 -33.58 5.08
CA VAL A 170 5.43 -32.60 5.88
C VAL A 170 5.18 -31.32 5.08
N TYR A 171 6.14 -30.89 4.26
CA TYR A 171 6.04 -29.66 3.46
C TYR A 171 5.81 -29.94 1.97
N GLN A 172 5.37 -31.16 1.65
CA GLN A 172 4.97 -31.51 0.30
C GLN A 172 3.94 -30.51 -0.25
N ASP A 173 4.19 -30.05 -1.48
CA ASP A 173 3.36 -29.10 -2.21
C ASP A 173 3.17 -27.74 -1.50
N PHE A 174 4.06 -27.33 -0.59
CA PHE A 174 4.05 -25.95 -0.05
C PHE A 174 4.61 -24.92 -1.05
N VAL A 175 5.42 -25.37 -2.01
CA VAL A 175 5.96 -24.56 -3.11
C VAL A 175 5.71 -25.29 -4.43
N ILE A 176 5.83 -24.56 -5.54
CA ILE A 176 5.46 -25.07 -6.87
C ILE A 176 6.72 -25.58 -7.58
N ILE A 177 6.83 -26.90 -7.71
CA ILE A 177 8.02 -27.61 -8.22
C ILE A 177 7.69 -28.33 -9.53
N PHE A 178 8.64 -28.35 -10.44
CA PHE A 178 8.60 -29.15 -11.67
C PHE A 178 9.90 -29.93 -11.87
N ASP A 179 9.79 -31.13 -12.42
CA ASP A 179 10.92 -31.86 -12.98
C ASP A 179 11.04 -31.58 -14.49
N GLU A 180 12.02 -32.22 -15.16
CA GLU A 180 12.21 -32.01 -16.60
C GLU A 180 11.03 -32.48 -17.47
N LYS A 181 10.21 -33.41 -16.98
CA LYS A 181 9.05 -33.95 -17.70
C LYS A 181 7.78 -33.13 -17.44
N SER A 182 7.63 -32.57 -16.24
CA SER A 182 6.47 -31.78 -15.83
C SER A 182 6.66 -30.28 -16.02
N LYS A 183 7.85 -29.82 -16.40
CA LYS A 183 8.13 -28.41 -16.67
C LYS A 183 7.16 -27.86 -17.74
N PRO A 184 6.47 -26.73 -17.47
CA PRO A 184 5.57 -26.11 -18.42
C PRO A 184 6.24 -25.83 -19.77
N SER A 185 5.49 -25.99 -20.86
CA SER A 185 5.97 -25.70 -22.21
C SER A 185 6.41 -24.24 -22.36
N LYS A 186 7.25 -23.94 -23.35
CA LYS A 186 7.61 -22.53 -23.65
C LYS A 186 6.37 -21.69 -23.98
N GLU A 187 5.39 -22.28 -24.64
CA GLU A 187 4.13 -21.61 -25.00
C GLU A 187 3.34 -21.23 -23.74
N ASP A 188 3.21 -22.14 -22.77
CA ASP A 188 2.51 -21.85 -21.52
C ASP A 188 3.28 -20.83 -20.67
N GLN A 189 4.61 -20.88 -20.68
CA GLN A 189 5.45 -19.88 -20.01
C GLN A 189 5.35 -18.47 -20.61
N LEU A 190 4.89 -18.33 -21.87
CA LEU A 190 4.64 -17.03 -22.51
C LEU A 190 3.26 -16.45 -22.13
N LYS A 191 2.33 -17.29 -21.68
CA LYS A 191 1.01 -16.87 -21.19
C LYS A 191 1.08 -16.26 -19.79
N ILE A 192 2.07 -16.68 -18.99
CA ILE A 192 2.26 -16.22 -17.60
C ILE A 192 2.71 -14.75 -17.56
N THR A 193 2.08 -13.96 -16.68
CA THR A 193 2.49 -12.57 -16.43
C THR A 193 3.79 -12.53 -15.63
N ARG A 194 4.74 -11.68 -16.04
CA ARG A 194 6.03 -11.56 -15.36
C ARG A 194 6.16 -10.18 -14.71
N ALA A 195 6.25 -10.17 -13.39
CA ALA A 195 6.48 -8.95 -12.61
C ALA A 195 7.87 -8.34 -12.89
N ARG A 196 8.83 -9.18 -13.33
CA ARG A 196 10.21 -8.82 -13.64
C ARG A 196 10.58 -9.32 -15.05
N PRO A 197 11.64 -8.80 -15.71
CA PRO A 197 12.02 -9.24 -17.05
C PRO A 197 12.60 -10.67 -17.12
N TYR A 198 12.72 -11.37 -15.99
CA TYR A 198 13.29 -12.71 -15.87
C TYR A 198 12.22 -13.83 -15.94
N PRO A 199 12.59 -15.07 -16.29
CA PRO A 199 11.67 -16.20 -16.25
C PRO A 199 11.14 -16.48 -14.84
N VAL A 200 9.88 -16.92 -14.74
CA VAL A 200 9.24 -17.26 -13.45
C VAL A 200 9.63 -18.65 -12.93
N LEU A 201 10.37 -19.44 -13.70
CA LEU A 201 10.86 -20.75 -13.29
C LEU A 201 12.38 -20.69 -13.12
N THR A 202 12.85 -20.95 -11.90
CA THR A 202 14.26 -20.96 -11.55
C THR A 202 14.73 -22.38 -11.27
N GLN A 203 15.90 -22.76 -11.79
CA GLN A 203 16.46 -24.08 -11.51
C GLN A 203 16.96 -24.14 -10.07
N TYR A 204 16.64 -25.20 -9.34
CA TYR A 204 17.17 -25.44 -8.00
C TYR A 204 17.97 -26.74 -7.93
N PHE A 205 18.86 -26.81 -6.94
CA PHE A 205 19.70 -27.97 -6.65
C PHE A 205 19.67 -28.26 -5.16
N VAL A 206 19.49 -29.53 -4.80
CA VAL A 206 19.59 -30.02 -3.42
C VAL A 206 20.99 -30.56 -3.22
N ALA A 207 21.74 -29.95 -2.32
CA ALA A 207 23.09 -30.36 -1.94
C ALA A 207 23.07 -31.08 -0.60
N ASP A 208 23.85 -32.15 -0.49
CA ASP A 208 24.17 -32.84 0.77
C ASP A 208 25.62 -32.54 1.15
N VAL A 209 25.80 -31.92 2.31
CA VAL A 209 27.11 -31.60 2.90
C VAL A 209 27.15 -32.21 4.30
N GLY A 210 27.64 -33.44 4.40
CA GLY A 210 27.82 -34.12 5.69
C GLY A 210 26.51 -34.39 6.42
N ASN A 211 25.47 -34.84 5.71
CA ASN A 211 24.09 -35.05 6.19
C ASN A 211 23.29 -33.76 6.47
N ASN A 212 23.87 -32.58 6.23
CA ASN A 212 23.11 -31.34 6.18
C ASN A 212 22.70 -31.07 4.73
N ARG A 213 21.38 -31.05 4.51
CA ARG A 213 20.79 -30.78 3.20
C ARG A 213 20.36 -29.33 3.10
N PHE A 214 20.63 -28.71 1.96
CA PHE A 214 20.15 -27.36 1.66
C PHE A 214 20.00 -27.16 0.16
N VAL A 215 19.30 -26.09 -0.20
CA VAL A 215 18.91 -25.81 -1.57
C VAL A 215 19.54 -24.53 -2.08
N THR A 216 20.09 -24.59 -3.30
CA THR A 216 20.63 -23.44 -4.02
C THR A 216 19.83 -23.21 -5.31
N LEU A 217 19.81 -21.96 -5.78
CA LEU A 217 19.18 -21.57 -7.06
C LEU A 217 20.25 -21.28 -8.12
N ASN A 218 19.95 -21.62 -9.37
CA ASN A 218 20.72 -21.40 -10.60
C ASN A 218 22.12 -22.05 -10.68
N LYS A 219 22.79 -22.27 -9.55
CA LYS A 219 24.11 -22.90 -9.49
C LYS A 219 24.11 -24.01 -8.44
N PRO A 220 24.64 -25.21 -8.76
CA PRO A 220 24.83 -26.26 -7.77
C PRO A 220 25.89 -25.83 -6.75
N HIS A 221 25.73 -26.26 -5.50
CA HIS A 221 26.78 -26.17 -4.50
C HIS A 221 27.95 -27.11 -4.85
N ASN A 222 29.15 -26.85 -4.33
CA ASN A 222 30.32 -27.72 -4.50
C ASN A 222 30.21 -29.10 -3.80
N GLY A 223 29.13 -29.31 -3.03
CA GLY A 223 28.83 -30.57 -2.35
C GLY A 223 28.18 -31.61 -3.26
N LYS A 224 27.79 -32.77 -2.70
CA LYS A 224 27.11 -33.82 -3.47
C LYS A 224 25.70 -33.35 -3.82
N ILE A 225 25.40 -33.18 -5.11
CA ILE A 225 24.05 -32.87 -5.57
C ILE A 225 23.21 -34.16 -5.56
N ILE A 226 22.13 -34.15 -4.77
CA ILE A 226 21.24 -35.29 -4.57
C ILE A 226 19.85 -35.08 -5.20
N GLY A 227 19.55 -33.87 -5.66
CA GLY A 227 18.29 -33.52 -6.32
C GLY A 227 18.42 -32.24 -7.14
N LYS A 228 17.56 -32.10 -8.15
CA LYS A 228 17.42 -30.87 -8.95
C LYS A 228 16.03 -30.80 -9.56
N GLY A 229 15.60 -29.59 -9.88
CA GLY A 229 14.34 -29.34 -10.59
C GLY A 229 14.17 -27.86 -10.89
N TRP A 230 12.93 -27.46 -11.11
CA TRP A 230 12.52 -26.07 -11.34
C TRP A 230 11.51 -25.67 -10.27
N VAL A 231 11.62 -24.45 -9.77
CA VAL A 231 10.71 -23.88 -8.77
C VAL A 231 10.17 -22.54 -9.26
N TRP A 232 8.92 -22.24 -8.91
CA TRP A 232 8.28 -20.96 -9.25
C TRP A 232 8.81 -19.80 -8.40
N THR A 233 9.24 -18.74 -9.06
CA THR A 233 9.87 -17.55 -8.45
C THR A 233 9.48 -16.29 -9.23
N THR A 234 8.28 -15.76 -8.98
CA THR A 234 7.69 -14.60 -9.69
C THR A 234 8.57 -13.35 -9.61
N PHE A 235 9.24 -13.15 -8.47
CA PHE A 235 9.96 -11.92 -8.12
C PHE A 235 11.49 -12.09 -7.98
N SER A 236 12.01 -13.32 -8.08
CA SER A 236 13.45 -13.57 -7.98
C SER A 236 14.24 -12.93 -9.13
N ARG A 237 15.49 -12.57 -8.85
CA ARG A 237 16.44 -12.01 -9.82
C ARG A 237 17.73 -12.83 -9.86
N PRO A 238 18.40 -12.92 -11.01
CA PRO A 238 19.79 -13.35 -11.05
C PRO A 238 20.66 -12.45 -10.18
N ASN A 239 21.80 -12.95 -9.72
CA ASN A 239 22.79 -12.14 -9.00
C ASN A 239 23.15 -10.87 -9.77
N ASN A 240 23.49 -9.83 -9.01
CA ASN A 240 23.92 -8.56 -9.55
C ASN A 240 25.25 -8.70 -10.33
N PRO A 241 25.58 -7.79 -11.26
CA PRO A 241 26.81 -7.86 -12.05
C PRO A 241 28.10 -7.91 -11.22
N ASP A 242 28.07 -7.36 -10.00
CA ASP A 242 29.18 -7.39 -9.03
C ASP A 242 29.30 -8.72 -8.26
N GLY A 243 28.40 -9.67 -8.53
CA GLY A 243 28.35 -10.98 -7.89
C GLY A 243 27.51 -11.04 -6.61
N SER A 244 27.00 -9.92 -6.11
CA SER A 244 26.14 -9.88 -4.93
C SER A 244 24.81 -10.59 -5.18
N VAL A 245 24.24 -11.16 -4.10
CA VAL A 245 23.00 -11.93 -4.15
C VAL A 245 21.83 -10.99 -4.35
N ALA A 246 21.09 -11.16 -5.44
CA ALA A 246 19.83 -10.46 -5.68
C ALA A 246 18.67 -11.19 -4.98
N THR A 247 17.42 -10.97 -5.40
CA THR A 247 16.25 -11.53 -4.71
C THR A 247 16.06 -13.02 -4.96
N ARG A 248 15.74 -13.78 -3.90
CA ARG A 248 15.52 -15.24 -3.94
C ARG A 248 14.16 -15.60 -3.32
N GLN A 249 13.10 -15.04 -3.88
CA GLN A 249 11.72 -15.27 -3.46
C GLN A 249 11.12 -16.47 -4.21
N VAL A 250 10.65 -17.46 -3.43
CA VAL A 250 9.97 -18.68 -3.89
C VAL A 250 8.48 -18.57 -3.61
N ASP A 251 7.65 -18.73 -4.64
CA ASP A 251 6.20 -18.64 -4.52
C ASP A 251 5.62 -19.82 -3.74
N LEU A 252 4.71 -19.52 -2.81
CA LEU A 252 3.96 -20.52 -2.07
C LEU A 252 2.82 -21.08 -2.94
N ASN A 253 2.50 -22.35 -2.75
CA ASN A 253 1.48 -23.04 -3.53
C ASN A 253 0.10 -22.98 -2.85
N PHE A 254 -0.72 -21.99 -3.20
CA PHE A 254 -2.06 -21.82 -2.60
C PHE A 254 -3.07 -22.91 -3.00
N GLN A 255 -2.77 -23.77 -3.99
CA GLN A 255 -3.59 -24.95 -4.25
C GLN A 255 -3.53 -25.97 -3.11
N ASN A 256 -2.47 -25.91 -2.27
CA ASN A 256 -2.37 -26.72 -1.07
C ASN A 256 -3.13 -26.04 0.09
N PRO A 257 -4.21 -26.64 0.63
CA PRO A 257 -5.01 -26.04 1.70
C PRO A 257 -4.21 -25.75 2.98
N ARG A 258 -3.08 -26.44 3.19
CA ARG A 258 -2.22 -26.20 4.36
C ARG A 258 -1.48 -24.85 4.27
N VAL A 259 -1.25 -24.35 3.06
CA VAL A 259 -0.70 -23.00 2.85
C VAL A 259 -1.73 -21.94 3.25
N PHE A 260 -3.01 -22.12 2.92
CA PHE A 260 -4.09 -21.24 3.40
C PHE A 260 -4.07 -21.15 4.93
N LEU A 261 -4.03 -22.31 5.60
CA LEU A 261 -4.06 -22.39 7.06
C LEU A 261 -2.84 -21.71 7.70
N GLU A 262 -1.65 -21.88 7.13
CA GLU A 262 -0.43 -21.24 7.62
C GLU A 262 -0.50 -19.71 7.49
N ILE A 263 -0.99 -19.20 6.36
CA ILE A 263 -1.15 -17.76 6.16
C ILE A 263 -2.20 -17.17 7.12
N LEU A 264 -3.32 -17.87 7.33
CA LEU A 264 -4.30 -17.45 8.33
C LEU A 264 -3.67 -17.38 9.73
N ARG A 265 -2.86 -18.38 10.10
CA ARG A 265 -2.12 -18.40 11.38
C ARG A 265 -1.16 -17.23 11.51
N ILE A 266 -0.43 -16.88 10.45
CA ILE A 266 0.47 -15.72 10.42
C ILE A 266 -0.31 -14.42 10.63
N ILE A 267 -1.43 -14.23 9.93
CA ILE A 267 -2.26 -13.02 10.09
C ILE A 267 -2.79 -12.91 11.53
N LEU A 268 -3.32 -14.01 12.08
CA LEU A 268 -3.78 -14.04 13.47
C LEU A 268 -2.65 -13.73 14.46
N TYR A 269 -1.44 -14.23 14.20
CA TYR A 269 -0.28 -13.90 15.01
C TYR A 269 0.03 -12.40 14.97
N TYR A 270 0.03 -11.76 13.80
CA TYR A 270 0.25 -10.31 13.69
C TYR A 270 -0.80 -9.51 14.45
N ILE A 271 -2.07 -9.91 14.36
CA ILE A 271 -3.16 -9.27 15.12
C ILE A 271 -2.93 -9.43 16.62
N SER A 272 -2.50 -10.62 17.07
CA SER A 272 -2.15 -10.85 18.49
C SER A 272 -1.00 -9.96 18.99
N LYS A 273 -0.14 -9.46 18.07
CA LYS A 273 0.95 -8.53 18.36
C LYS A 273 0.56 -7.05 18.24
N GLY A 274 -0.71 -6.76 17.97
CA GLY A 274 -1.28 -5.40 17.96
C GLY A 274 -1.53 -4.81 16.57
N ALA A 275 -1.26 -5.55 15.49
CA ALA A 275 -1.68 -5.12 14.15
C ALA A 275 -3.21 -5.13 14.06
N SER A 276 -3.79 -4.09 13.46
CA SER A 276 -5.22 -4.03 13.16
C SER A 276 -5.48 -4.01 11.66
N TRP A 277 -4.53 -3.52 10.86
CA TRP A 277 -4.69 -3.43 9.41
C TRP A 277 -3.66 -4.32 8.72
N ILE A 278 -4.09 -5.08 7.71
CA ILE A 278 -3.28 -6.09 7.05
C ILE A 278 -3.21 -5.78 5.55
N ARG A 279 -2.01 -5.42 5.07
CA ARG A 279 -1.72 -5.31 3.64
C ARG A 279 -1.49 -6.70 3.07
N LEU A 280 -2.28 -7.09 2.07
CA LEU A 280 -2.10 -8.33 1.32
C LEU A 280 -1.16 -8.04 0.15
N ASP A 281 0.14 -8.31 0.37
CA ASP A 281 1.20 -8.05 -0.61
C ASP A 281 1.12 -9.01 -1.81
N ALA A 282 1.37 -8.47 -3.02
CA ALA A 282 1.40 -9.24 -4.26
C ALA A 282 0.17 -10.15 -4.46
N ILE A 283 -0.98 -9.76 -3.90
CA ILE A 283 -2.18 -10.61 -3.82
C ILE A 283 -2.67 -11.03 -5.21
N GLY A 284 -2.44 -10.20 -6.24
CA GLY A 284 -2.75 -10.52 -7.63
C GLY A 284 -2.16 -11.83 -8.14
N TYR A 285 -1.00 -12.21 -7.63
CA TYR A 285 -0.24 -13.36 -8.11
C TYR A 285 -0.62 -14.65 -7.38
N LEU A 286 -1.43 -14.63 -6.33
CA LEU A 286 -1.59 -15.73 -5.38
C LEU A 286 -1.76 -17.14 -5.99
N TRP A 287 -2.68 -17.28 -6.95
CA TRP A 287 -3.05 -18.57 -7.53
C TRP A 287 -2.38 -18.80 -8.89
N LYS A 288 -1.81 -19.99 -9.10
CA LYS A 288 -1.14 -20.34 -10.36
C LYS A 288 -1.91 -21.45 -11.08
N LYS A 289 -2.12 -21.27 -12.38
CA LYS A 289 -2.73 -22.26 -13.26
C LYS A 289 -2.04 -22.22 -14.62
N ILE A 290 -1.30 -23.28 -14.94
CA ILE A 290 -0.59 -23.41 -16.23
C ILE A 290 -1.59 -23.21 -17.38
N GLY A 291 -1.16 -22.48 -18.41
CA GLY A 291 -2.02 -22.10 -19.54
C GLY A 291 -2.80 -20.79 -19.33
N THR A 292 -2.67 -20.13 -18.17
CA THR A 292 -3.29 -18.83 -17.88
C THR A 292 -2.25 -17.74 -17.59
N SER A 293 -2.70 -16.50 -17.37
CA SER A 293 -1.86 -15.39 -16.93
C SER A 293 -1.24 -15.58 -15.53
N CYS A 294 -1.81 -16.47 -14.71
CA CYS A 294 -1.50 -16.63 -13.28
C CYS A 294 -1.55 -15.32 -12.49
N LEU A 295 -2.45 -14.41 -12.92
CA LEU A 295 -2.65 -13.09 -12.33
C LEU A 295 -4.16 -12.79 -12.30
N HIS A 296 -4.67 -12.38 -11.14
CA HIS A 296 -6.09 -12.08 -10.88
C HIS A 296 -7.04 -13.26 -11.12
N LEU A 297 -6.59 -14.48 -10.87
CA LEU A 297 -7.45 -15.65 -11.05
C LEU A 297 -8.63 -15.63 -10.06
N PRO A 298 -9.80 -16.18 -10.42
CA PRO A 298 -10.97 -16.23 -9.54
C PRO A 298 -10.68 -16.81 -8.15
N GLU A 299 -9.79 -17.79 -8.08
CA GLU A 299 -9.36 -18.44 -6.84
C GLU A 299 -8.68 -17.47 -5.87
N THR A 300 -7.89 -16.51 -6.40
CA THR A 300 -7.33 -15.41 -5.60
C THR A 300 -8.44 -14.59 -4.94
N HIS A 301 -9.52 -14.30 -5.66
CA HIS A 301 -10.63 -13.54 -5.09
C HIS A 301 -11.38 -14.33 -4.03
N LEU A 302 -11.63 -15.63 -4.26
CA LEU A 302 -12.28 -16.51 -3.28
C LEU A 302 -11.48 -16.60 -1.98
N PHE A 303 -10.15 -16.66 -2.06
CA PHE A 303 -9.27 -16.59 -0.89
C PHE A 303 -9.55 -15.35 -0.02
N ILE A 304 -9.64 -14.17 -0.66
CA ILE A 304 -9.90 -12.91 0.04
C ILE A 304 -11.31 -12.89 0.62
N GLU A 305 -12.31 -13.41 -0.10
CA GLU A 305 -13.69 -13.51 0.40
C GLU A 305 -13.77 -14.37 1.67
N ILE A 306 -13.02 -15.48 1.73
CA ILE A 306 -12.97 -16.33 2.92
C ILE A 306 -12.34 -15.58 4.09
N LEU A 307 -11.18 -14.92 3.88
CA LEU A 307 -10.56 -14.10 4.92
C LEU A 307 -11.50 -12.99 5.43
N ALA A 308 -12.18 -12.32 4.50
CA ALA A 308 -13.14 -11.26 4.82
C ALA A 308 -14.30 -11.78 5.67
N GLU A 309 -14.83 -12.98 5.37
CA GLU A 309 -15.87 -13.62 6.19
C GLU A 309 -15.36 -14.01 7.58
N ILE A 310 -14.14 -14.55 7.67
CA ILE A 310 -13.51 -14.90 8.96
C ILE A 310 -13.34 -13.65 9.82
N PHE A 311 -12.67 -12.61 9.32
CA PHE A 311 -12.36 -11.41 10.12
C PHE A 311 -13.56 -10.53 10.40
N LYS A 312 -14.59 -10.55 9.53
CA LYS A 312 -15.87 -9.89 9.83
C LYS A 312 -16.52 -10.45 11.10
N TYR A 313 -16.31 -11.73 11.40
CA TYR A 313 -16.85 -12.37 12.61
C TYR A 313 -15.89 -12.39 13.78
N LEU A 314 -14.59 -12.56 13.53
CA LEU A 314 -13.58 -12.67 14.58
C LEU A 314 -13.28 -11.33 15.25
N GLU A 315 -13.12 -10.26 14.47
CA GLU A 315 -12.70 -8.93 14.95
C GLU A 315 -13.61 -7.84 14.32
N PRO A 316 -14.93 -7.86 14.60
CA PRO A 316 -15.87 -6.94 13.99
C PRO A 316 -15.56 -5.50 14.41
N GLY A 317 -15.02 -4.71 13.48
CA GLY A 317 -14.70 -3.31 13.72
C GLY A 317 -13.22 -3.00 13.93
N ASN A 318 -12.33 -4.00 13.97
CA ASN A 318 -10.91 -3.78 14.22
C ASN A 318 -10.02 -4.20 13.04
N THR A 319 -10.27 -5.37 12.43
CA THR A 319 -9.44 -5.86 11.33
C THR A 319 -9.85 -5.28 9.97
N VAL A 320 -8.89 -4.65 9.30
CA VAL A 320 -9.04 -4.10 7.93
C VAL A 320 -8.12 -4.84 6.97
N LEU A 321 -8.68 -5.45 5.93
CA LEU A 321 -7.92 -6.08 4.85
C LEU A 321 -7.71 -5.09 3.70
N ILE A 322 -6.46 -4.93 3.27
CA ILE A 322 -6.08 -3.98 2.23
C ILE A 322 -5.35 -4.74 1.12
N SER A 323 -5.94 -4.82 -0.06
CA SER A 323 -5.26 -5.45 -1.19
C SER A 323 -4.30 -4.47 -1.87
N GLU A 324 -3.05 -4.89 -2.05
CA GLU A 324 -2.14 -4.19 -2.94
C GLU A 324 -2.25 -4.73 -4.37
N VAL A 325 -2.67 -3.86 -5.29
CA VAL A 325 -2.93 -4.23 -6.68
C VAL A 325 -2.43 -3.11 -7.59
N ASN A 326 -1.19 -3.24 -8.04
CA ASN A 326 -0.53 -2.28 -8.95
C ASN A 326 -0.98 -2.47 -10.42
N GLU A 327 -2.29 -2.27 -10.66
CA GLU A 327 -2.97 -2.48 -11.94
C GLU A 327 -3.92 -1.32 -12.27
N PRO A 328 -4.41 -1.21 -13.51
CA PRO A 328 -5.47 -0.26 -13.86
C PRO A 328 -6.67 -0.36 -12.90
N GLN A 329 -7.29 0.77 -12.62
CA GLN A 329 -8.30 0.89 -11.56
C GLN A 329 -9.47 -0.09 -11.70
N ASP A 330 -9.95 -0.36 -12.91
CA ASP A 330 -11.03 -1.31 -13.19
C ASP A 330 -10.69 -2.74 -12.73
N ARG A 331 -9.41 -3.11 -12.78
CA ARG A 331 -8.89 -4.37 -12.22
C ARG A 331 -8.75 -4.29 -10.72
N ALA A 332 -8.18 -3.21 -10.20
CA ALA A 332 -7.99 -3.03 -8.76
C ALA A 332 -9.32 -3.03 -8.00
N LEU A 333 -10.38 -2.40 -8.54
CA LEU A 333 -11.73 -2.37 -7.95
C LEU A 333 -12.36 -3.76 -7.75
N GLN A 334 -11.94 -4.77 -8.53
CA GLN A 334 -12.46 -6.14 -8.39
C GLN A 334 -12.08 -6.78 -7.04
N TYR A 335 -11.04 -6.26 -6.37
CA TYR A 335 -10.58 -6.68 -5.05
C TYR A 335 -11.40 -6.11 -3.90
N LEU A 336 -12.28 -5.13 -4.16
CA LEU A 336 -13.26 -4.65 -3.19
C LEU A 336 -14.52 -5.53 -3.16
N GLY A 337 -14.76 -6.35 -4.20
CA GLY A 337 -15.97 -7.19 -4.32
C GLY A 337 -17.15 -6.49 -5.00
N SER A 338 -18.38 -6.82 -4.60
CA SER A 338 -19.64 -6.24 -5.08
C SER A 338 -20.52 -5.79 -3.90
N SER A 339 -21.76 -5.35 -4.17
CA SER A 339 -22.73 -5.04 -3.09
C SER A 339 -23.18 -6.27 -2.30
N THR A 340 -23.01 -7.48 -2.84
CA THR A 340 -23.41 -8.75 -2.21
C THR A 340 -22.24 -9.60 -1.77
N VAL A 341 -21.02 -9.33 -2.27
CA VAL A 341 -19.81 -10.10 -2.00
C VAL A 341 -18.73 -9.16 -1.48
N HIS A 342 -18.31 -9.33 -0.24
CA HIS A 342 -17.23 -8.55 0.36
C HIS A 342 -15.88 -9.26 0.16
N LYS A 343 -14.86 -8.49 -0.23
CA LYS A 343 -13.47 -8.94 -0.34
C LYS A 343 -12.61 -8.10 0.62
N SER A 344 -11.72 -7.26 0.10
CA SER A 344 -10.95 -6.33 0.93
C SER A 344 -11.78 -5.12 1.30
N ASP A 345 -11.51 -4.57 2.48
CA ASP A 345 -12.13 -3.35 2.97
C ASP A 345 -11.64 -2.12 2.18
N MET A 346 -10.35 -2.13 1.78
CA MET A 346 -9.74 -1.09 0.95
C MET A 346 -8.78 -1.66 -0.10
N ILE A 347 -8.46 -0.81 -1.08
CA ILE A 347 -7.35 -1.01 -2.03
C ILE A 347 -6.51 0.25 -2.11
N TYR A 348 -5.24 0.09 -2.49
CA TYR A 348 -4.39 1.22 -2.85
C TYR A 348 -4.88 1.87 -4.15
N LEU A 349 -5.05 3.19 -4.13
CA LEU A 349 -5.41 3.97 -5.31
C LEU A 349 -4.15 4.51 -6.01
N PHE A 350 -3.39 3.62 -6.62
CA PHE A 350 -2.14 3.98 -7.29
C PHE A 350 -2.32 4.88 -8.50
N THR A 351 -3.53 4.95 -9.08
CA THR A 351 -3.86 5.85 -10.21
C THR A 351 -3.78 7.33 -9.82
N HIS A 352 -4.04 7.66 -8.55
CA HIS A 352 -4.07 9.03 -8.04
C HIS A 352 -2.73 9.76 -8.27
N PHE A 353 -1.64 9.21 -7.71
CA PHE A 353 -0.38 9.92 -7.57
C PHE A 353 0.24 10.31 -8.92
N PRO A 354 0.33 9.41 -9.93
CA PRO A 354 0.85 9.79 -11.24
C PRO A 354 0.00 10.82 -11.98
N LEU A 355 -1.33 10.77 -11.86
CA LEU A 355 -2.20 11.77 -12.47
C LEU A 355 -2.05 13.14 -11.79
N ALA A 356 -1.88 13.17 -10.47
CA ALA A 356 -1.64 14.41 -9.74
C ALA A 356 -0.27 15.02 -10.11
N VAL A 357 0.77 14.20 -10.20
CA VAL A 357 2.11 14.61 -10.67
C VAL A 357 2.02 15.13 -12.12
N HIS A 358 1.33 14.42 -13.02
CA HIS A 358 1.10 14.89 -14.39
C HIS A 358 0.41 16.24 -14.42
N ALA A 359 -0.64 16.43 -13.61
CA ALA A 359 -1.41 17.67 -13.60
C ALA A 359 -0.54 18.87 -13.19
N VAL A 360 0.29 18.73 -12.14
CA VAL A 360 1.15 19.84 -11.68
C VAL A 360 2.34 20.13 -12.59
N LEU A 361 2.89 19.09 -13.25
CA LEU A 361 4.01 19.26 -14.17
C LEU A 361 3.58 19.79 -15.55
N THR A 362 2.31 19.64 -15.92
CA THR A 362 1.77 20.13 -17.19
C THR A 362 0.89 21.37 -17.06
N GLY A 363 0.50 21.76 -15.84
CA GLY A 363 -0.41 22.87 -15.59
C GLY A 363 -1.86 22.59 -15.97
N SER A 364 -2.23 21.32 -16.22
CA SER A 364 -3.56 20.92 -16.68
C SER A 364 -4.22 19.92 -15.73
N SER A 365 -5.40 20.26 -15.23
CA SER A 365 -6.23 19.40 -14.37
C SER A 365 -7.09 18.41 -15.15
N LYS A 366 -7.10 18.47 -16.49
CA LYS A 366 -8.03 17.75 -17.36
C LYS A 366 -8.16 16.26 -17.02
N TYR A 367 -7.07 15.51 -17.14
CA TYR A 367 -7.10 14.04 -16.95
C TYR A 367 -7.40 13.65 -15.50
N TYR A 368 -6.92 14.46 -14.55
CA TYR A 368 -7.22 14.23 -13.14
C TYR A 368 -8.73 14.40 -12.87
N GLN A 369 -9.35 15.46 -13.39
CA GLN A 369 -10.79 15.72 -13.24
C GLN A 369 -11.66 14.73 -14.01
N GLU A 370 -11.23 14.25 -15.18
CA GLU A 370 -11.92 13.18 -15.92
C GLU A 370 -11.90 11.85 -15.15
N TRP A 371 -10.83 11.59 -14.39
CA TRP A 371 -10.66 10.39 -13.59
C TRP A 371 -11.47 10.40 -12.29
N LEU A 372 -11.54 11.53 -11.58
CA LEU A 372 -12.18 11.64 -10.26
C LEU A 372 -13.61 11.05 -10.15
N PRO A 373 -14.53 11.20 -11.13
CA PRO A 373 -15.86 10.60 -11.06
C PRO A 373 -15.88 9.08 -10.93
N SER A 374 -14.83 8.39 -11.41
CA SER A 374 -14.71 6.93 -11.33
C SER A 374 -14.62 6.42 -9.87
N LEU A 375 -14.25 7.27 -8.91
CA LEU A 375 -14.16 6.89 -7.50
C LEU A 375 -15.52 6.52 -6.89
N LYS A 376 -16.63 6.98 -7.50
CA LYS A 376 -18.00 6.61 -7.08
C LYS A 376 -18.30 5.12 -7.25
N GLU A 377 -17.51 4.39 -8.06
CA GLU A 377 -17.69 2.96 -8.30
C GLU A 377 -17.38 2.09 -7.07
N ALA A 378 -16.74 2.66 -6.04
CA ALA A 378 -16.40 1.94 -4.82
C ALA A 378 -17.64 1.57 -3.96
N LYS A 379 -18.82 2.18 -4.20
CA LYS A 379 -20.11 1.81 -3.58
C LYS A 379 -20.04 1.60 -2.04
N GLY A 380 -19.43 2.55 -1.32
CA GLY A 380 -19.28 2.53 0.15
C GLY A 380 -18.01 1.85 0.67
N ARG A 381 -17.21 1.22 -0.19
CA ARG A 381 -15.83 0.80 0.12
C ARG A 381 -14.87 1.94 -0.19
N LEU A 382 -13.68 1.89 0.37
CA LEU A 382 -12.77 3.03 0.37
C LEU A 382 -11.40 2.69 -0.24
N PHE A 383 -10.64 3.74 -0.46
CA PHE A 383 -9.31 3.69 -1.01
C PHE A 383 -8.28 4.10 0.03
N VAL A 384 -7.07 3.57 -0.10
CA VAL A 384 -5.88 4.20 0.45
C VAL A 384 -5.36 5.19 -0.59
N SER A 385 -5.42 6.50 -0.33
CA SER A 385 -4.86 7.50 -1.24
C SER A 385 -3.35 7.58 -1.05
N VAL A 386 -2.61 7.38 -2.15
CA VAL A 386 -1.16 7.19 -2.13
C VAL A 386 -0.43 8.53 -2.25
N LEU A 387 0.32 8.91 -1.23
CA LEU A 387 1.17 10.10 -1.20
C LEU A 387 2.65 9.69 -1.10
N GLY A 388 3.08 8.93 -2.12
CA GLY A 388 4.39 8.28 -2.19
C GLY A 388 4.39 6.82 -1.71
N THR A 389 5.38 6.04 -2.16
CA THR A 389 5.58 4.64 -1.76
C THR A 389 7.07 4.28 -1.71
N HIS A 390 7.37 3.08 -1.19
CA HIS A 390 8.71 2.50 -1.19
C HIS A 390 9.15 1.93 -2.55
N ASP A 391 8.23 1.62 -3.46
CA ASP A 391 8.54 1.09 -4.79
C ASP A 391 8.81 2.20 -5.81
N GLY A 392 8.18 3.37 -5.62
CA GLY A 392 8.20 4.49 -6.55
C GLY A 392 6.80 4.81 -7.06
N MET A 393 6.74 5.35 -8.27
CA MET A 393 5.50 5.71 -8.96
C MET A 393 5.21 4.69 -10.07
N GLY A 394 4.27 3.79 -9.83
CA GLY A 394 3.81 2.81 -10.81
C GLY A 394 3.14 3.48 -12.01
N MET A 395 3.52 3.07 -13.22
CA MET A 395 2.97 3.63 -14.47
C MET A 395 1.78 2.82 -14.99
N LYS A 396 1.72 1.54 -14.66
CA LYS A 396 0.63 0.63 -15.06
C LYS A 396 -0.75 1.04 -14.52
N PRO A 397 -0.91 1.48 -13.26
CA PRO A 397 -2.20 1.86 -12.70
C PRO A 397 -2.89 3.03 -13.37
N ILE A 398 -2.14 3.85 -14.11
CA ILE A 398 -2.69 4.96 -14.89
C ILE A 398 -3.67 4.44 -15.95
N GLY A 399 -3.43 3.24 -16.50
CA GLY A 399 -4.31 2.64 -17.49
C GLY A 399 -4.57 3.57 -18.67
N ASN A 400 -5.83 3.71 -19.07
CA ASN A 400 -6.24 4.59 -20.17
C ASN A 400 -6.65 5.99 -19.71
N TRP A 401 -6.53 6.32 -18.42
CA TRP A 401 -6.84 7.66 -17.90
C TRP A 401 -5.86 8.73 -18.39
N LEU A 402 -4.66 8.31 -18.81
CA LEU A 402 -3.69 9.16 -19.46
C LEU A 402 -3.35 8.56 -20.84
N PRO A 403 -3.49 9.32 -21.94
CA PRO A 403 -3.07 8.85 -23.26
C PRO A 403 -1.58 8.51 -23.28
N ASP A 404 -1.17 7.57 -24.13
CA ASP A 404 0.22 7.14 -24.18
C ASP A 404 1.17 8.29 -24.51
N SER A 405 0.79 9.26 -25.35
CA SER A 405 1.61 10.45 -25.62
C SER A 405 1.91 11.25 -24.35
N GLU A 406 0.93 11.39 -23.45
CA GLU A 406 1.08 12.10 -22.18
C GLU A 406 1.86 11.28 -21.16
N LYS A 407 1.71 9.94 -21.15
CA LYS A 407 2.58 9.05 -20.35
C LYS A 407 4.04 9.20 -20.75
N HIS A 408 4.34 9.19 -22.06
CA HIS A 408 5.70 9.37 -22.57
C HIS A 408 6.25 10.76 -22.22
N LYS A 409 5.43 11.80 -22.31
CA LYS A 409 5.80 13.16 -21.89
C LYS A 409 6.15 13.21 -20.40
N LEU A 410 5.31 12.63 -19.53
CA LEU A 410 5.57 12.54 -18.10
C LEU A 410 6.88 11.79 -17.80
N GLN A 411 7.07 10.62 -18.40
CA GLN A 411 8.31 9.83 -18.27
C GLN A 411 9.53 10.64 -18.69
N LYS A 412 9.45 11.35 -19.82
CA LYS A 412 10.56 12.17 -20.33
C LYS A 412 10.92 13.28 -19.34
N ILE A 413 9.93 14.04 -18.85
CA ILE A 413 10.16 15.11 -17.87
C ILE A 413 10.84 14.54 -16.63
N LEU A 414 10.32 13.44 -16.07
CA LEU A 414 10.83 12.88 -14.84
C LEU A 414 12.26 12.31 -14.98
N LEU A 415 12.51 11.57 -16.05
CA LEU A 415 13.82 10.95 -16.30
C LEU A 415 14.91 11.97 -16.66
N GLN A 416 14.55 13.04 -17.38
CA GLN A 416 15.53 13.99 -17.91
C GLN A 416 15.73 15.21 -17.02
N GLU A 417 14.70 15.64 -16.28
CA GLU A 417 14.72 16.92 -15.57
C GLU A 417 14.60 16.78 -14.04
N HIS A 418 14.11 15.64 -13.54
CA HIS A 418 13.85 15.42 -12.10
C HIS A 418 14.76 14.34 -11.46
N GLY A 419 15.70 13.78 -12.21
CA GLY A 419 16.62 12.76 -11.70
C GLY A 419 15.97 11.41 -11.38
N ALA A 420 14.75 11.16 -11.90
CA ALA A 420 14.09 9.89 -11.70
C ALA A 420 14.79 8.76 -12.46
N LEU A 421 14.65 7.52 -11.97
CA LEU A 421 15.14 6.29 -12.61
C LEU A 421 13.97 5.41 -13.04
N ALA A 422 14.14 4.54 -14.03
CA ALA A 422 13.08 3.63 -14.50
C ALA A 422 13.41 2.17 -14.20
N ASN A 423 12.40 1.42 -13.73
CA ASN A 423 12.42 -0.04 -13.79
C ASN A 423 11.39 -0.54 -14.80
N TYR A 424 11.70 -1.68 -15.41
CA TYR A 424 10.96 -2.23 -16.54
C TYR A 424 10.30 -3.57 -16.22
N ALA A 425 9.17 -3.85 -16.87
CA ALA A 425 8.49 -5.14 -16.84
C ALA A 425 8.18 -5.63 -18.26
N LYS A 426 7.76 -6.90 -18.40
CA LYS A 426 7.35 -7.49 -19.68
C LYS A 426 5.92 -8.00 -19.61
N LEU A 427 5.07 -7.51 -20.50
CA LEU A 427 3.68 -7.97 -20.65
C LEU A 427 3.61 -9.37 -21.30
N PRO A 428 2.49 -10.10 -21.19
CA PRO A 428 2.24 -11.30 -21.99
C PRO A 428 2.51 -11.04 -23.47
N GLY A 429 3.28 -11.91 -24.13
CA GLY A 429 3.78 -11.69 -25.50
C GLY A 429 5.15 -10.99 -25.58
N GLY A 430 5.70 -10.48 -24.48
CA GLY A 430 7.10 -10.05 -24.37
C GLY A 430 7.39 -8.56 -24.57
N GLN A 431 6.37 -7.73 -24.77
CA GLN A 431 6.51 -6.27 -24.87
C GLN A 431 7.06 -5.69 -23.55
N GLU A 432 8.13 -4.91 -23.65
CA GLU A 432 8.73 -4.20 -22.51
C GLU A 432 8.01 -2.86 -22.27
N ILE A 433 7.78 -2.55 -20.99
CA ILE A 433 7.15 -1.30 -20.55
C ILE A 433 7.93 -0.70 -19.36
N VAL A 434 7.88 0.62 -19.20
CA VAL A 434 8.24 1.27 -17.94
C VAL A 434 7.20 0.85 -16.91
N TYR A 435 7.62 0.08 -15.92
CA TYR A 435 6.75 -0.44 -14.87
C TYR A 435 6.56 0.60 -13.76
N GLU A 436 7.66 1.18 -13.32
CA GLU A 436 7.73 2.16 -12.23
C GLU A 436 8.83 3.18 -12.52
N LEU A 437 8.56 4.42 -12.13
CA LEU A 437 9.57 5.47 -12.02
C LEU A 437 9.98 5.58 -10.55
N CYS A 438 11.27 5.72 -10.27
CA CYS A 438 11.85 5.77 -8.94
C CYS A 438 12.39 7.18 -8.68
N SER A 439 11.85 7.85 -7.67
CA SER A 439 12.26 9.18 -7.18
C SER A 439 11.61 9.36 -5.80
N THR A 440 12.09 10.32 -5.02
CA THR A 440 11.36 10.77 -3.82
C THR A 440 10.06 11.47 -4.20
N PRO A 441 9.02 11.46 -3.34
CA PRO A 441 7.81 12.24 -3.59
C PRO A 441 8.10 13.72 -3.86
N TRP A 442 9.07 14.30 -3.14
CA TRP A 442 9.52 15.67 -3.37
C TRP A 442 10.08 15.85 -4.79
N ASN A 443 11.00 14.97 -5.23
CA ASN A 443 11.62 15.14 -6.54
C ASN A 443 10.77 14.69 -7.73
N PHE A 444 9.71 13.91 -7.55
CA PHE A 444 8.70 13.76 -8.61
C PHE A 444 8.04 15.10 -9.00
N ILE A 445 8.04 16.07 -8.09
CA ILE A 445 7.31 17.33 -8.26
C ILE A 445 8.27 18.51 -8.45
N ASN A 446 9.42 18.49 -7.77
CA ASN A 446 10.41 19.55 -7.77
C ASN A 446 11.76 19.06 -8.30
N LYS A 447 12.43 19.90 -9.09
CA LYS A 447 13.75 19.57 -9.65
C LYS A 447 14.81 19.65 -8.55
N GLU A 448 15.80 18.76 -8.58
CA GLU A 448 16.89 18.74 -7.57
C GLU A 448 17.71 20.05 -7.54
N ASN A 449 17.92 20.68 -8.70
CA ASN A 449 18.70 21.91 -8.85
C ASN A 449 17.83 23.00 -9.48
N SER A 450 16.76 23.39 -8.80
CA SER A 450 15.86 24.44 -9.27
C SER A 450 16.36 25.83 -8.89
N SER A 451 16.22 26.80 -9.80
CA SER A 451 16.37 28.23 -9.50
C SER A 451 15.07 28.87 -8.98
N GLU A 452 13.99 28.07 -8.88
CA GLU A 452 12.69 28.52 -8.38
C GLU A 452 12.76 28.81 -6.89
N SER A 453 11.94 29.76 -6.42
CA SER A 453 11.84 30.02 -4.99
C SER A 453 11.33 28.78 -4.24
N PHE A 454 11.76 28.63 -2.99
CA PHE A 454 11.28 27.56 -2.13
C PHE A 454 9.75 27.59 -1.96
N GLU A 455 9.13 28.78 -1.85
CA GLU A 455 7.67 28.91 -1.76
C GLU A 455 6.94 28.29 -2.95
N LEU A 456 7.44 28.52 -4.17
CA LEU A 456 6.82 27.96 -5.37
C LEU A 456 6.91 26.43 -5.36
N GLN A 457 8.09 25.90 -4.99
CA GLN A 457 8.31 24.45 -4.87
C GLN A 457 7.46 23.81 -3.77
N LEU A 458 7.34 24.48 -2.62
CA LEU A 458 6.51 24.05 -1.51
C LEU A 458 5.03 24.05 -1.91
N ASN A 459 4.51 25.13 -2.50
CA ASN A 459 3.12 25.20 -2.94
C ASN A 459 2.81 24.14 -4.01
N ARG A 460 3.72 23.92 -4.98
CA ARG A 460 3.59 22.86 -5.99
C ARG A 460 3.51 21.47 -5.34
N TYR A 461 4.36 21.22 -4.33
CA TYR A 461 4.35 19.96 -3.59
C TYR A 461 3.05 19.77 -2.80
N LEU A 462 2.63 20.80 -2.08
CA LEU A 462 1.40 20.79 -1.30
C LEU A 462 0.15 20.65 -2.19
N ALA A 463 0.17 21.15 -3.43
CA ALA A 463 -0.92 20.97 -4.37
C ALA A 463 -1.17 19.48 -4.65
N VAL A 464 -0.13 18.70 -4.95
CA VAL A 464 -0.26 17.23 -5.12
C VAL A 464 -0.75 16.58 -3.82
N PHE A 465 -0.22 17.01 -2.67
CA PHE A 465 -0.63 16.49 -1.37
C PHE A 465 -2.11 16.73 -1.09
N ALA A 466 -2.61 17.95 -1.35
CA ALA A 466 -4.00 18.33 -1.19
C ALA A 466 -4.93 17.52 -2.12
N LEU A 467 -4.51 17.23 -3.35
CA LEU A 467 -5.25 16.36 -4.26
C LEU A 467 -5.45 14.94 -3.70
N GLY A 468 -4.47 14.41 -2.95
CA GLY A 468 -4.60 13.12 -2.26
C GLY A 468 -5.43 13.19 -0.98
N LEU A 469 -5.39 14.33 -0.28
CA LEU A 469 -6.21 14.60 0.90
C LEU A 469 -7.68 14.92 0.58
N MET A 470 -8.06 15.30 -0.64
CA MET A 470 -9.49 15.50 -0.97
C MET A 470 -10.22 14.20 -1.32
N ILE A 471 -9.49 13.13 -1.65
CA ILE A 471 -10.08 11.83 -1.98
C ILE A 471 -10.79 11.24 -0.75
N LYS A 472 -11.97 10.66 -0.99
CA LYS A 472 -12.70 9.91 0.04
C LYS A 472 -12.05 8.55 0.26
N GLY A 473 -11.39 8.42 1.40
CA GLY A 473 -10.53 7.30 1.72
C GLY A 473 -9.55 7.68 2.82
N VAL A 474 -8.52 6.86 2.97
CA VAL A 474 -7.50 7.00 4.01
C VAL A 474 -6.16 7.38 3.37
N PRO A 475 -5.64 8.59 3.62
CA PRO A 475 -4.32 9.00 3.15
C PRO A 475 -3.21 8.12 3.72
N SER A 476 -2.33 7.63 2.86
CA SER A 476 -1.06 6.97 3.23
C SER A 476 0.11 7.80 2.72
N ILE A 477 0.92 8.28 3.65
CA ILE A 477 2.02 9.23 3.39
C ILE A 477 3.33 8.51 3.61
N TYR A 478 4.17 8.45 2.58
CA TYR A 478 5.49 7.87 2.72
C TYR A 478 6.44 8.82 3.45
N ILE A 479 7.25 8.31 4.39
CA ILE A 479 8.07 9.13 5.30
C ILE A 479 8.99 10.13 4.59
N ASN A 480 9.58 9.75 3.45
CA ASN A 480 10.41 10.68 2.66
C ASN A 480 9.60 11.83 2.07
N GLY A 481 8.34 11.58 1.71
CA GLY A 481 7.42 12.63 1.27
C GLY A 481 6.96 13.51 2.44
N LEU A 482 6.70 12.91 3.60
CA LEU A 482 6.31 13.65 4.81
C LEU A 482 7.38 14.67 5.23
N LEU A 483 8.65 14.31 5.08
CA LEU A 483 9.82 15.12 5.46
C LEU A 483 10.41 15.94 4.29
N GLY A 484 9.85 15.85 3.08
CA GLY A 484 10.36 16.57 1.91
C GLY A 484 11.79 16.18 1.55
N ILE A 485 12.16 14.90 1.70
CA ILE A 485 13.50 14.37 1.43
C ILE A 485 13.76 14.37 -0.08
N SER A 486 14.97 14.77 -0.46
CA SER A 486 15.43 14.72 -1.86
C SER A 486 16.00 13.35 -2.23
N ASN A 487 16.16 13.09 -3.52
CA ASN A 487 16.73 11.84 -4.02
C ASN A 487 18.07 11.52 -3.37
N ASN A 488 18.18 10.28 -2.91
CA ASN A 488 19.40 9.76 -2.32
C ASN A 488 20.52 9.75 -3.37
N LYS A 489 21.65 10.39 -3.03
CA LYS A 489 22.83 10.52 -3.90
C LYS A 489 23.89 9.47 -3.63
N ASN A 490 23.72 8.64 -2.60
CA ASN A 490 24.61 7.54 -2.30
C ASN A 490 24.51 6.43 -3.36
N PRO A 491 25.52 5.56 -3.48
CA PRO A 491 25.44 4.39 -4.35
C PRO A 491 24.18 3.58 -4.10
N LEU A 492 23.43 3.33 -5.17
CA LEU A 492 22.16 2.61 -5.11
C LEU A 492 22.40 1.11 -5.40
N ASP A 493 21.85 0.25 -4.55
CA ASP A 493 21.75 -1.20 -4.79
C ASP A 493 20.72 -1.54 -5.87
N GLU A 494 19.66 -0.74 -5.97
CA GLU A 494 18.70 -0.73 -7.07
C GLU A 494 18.08 0.65 -7.24
N ASN A 495 17.48 0.92 -8.41
CA ASN A 495 16.87 2.21 -8.71
C ASN A 495 15.87 2.68 -7.64
N ARG A 496 15.11 1.77 -7.00
CA ARG A 496 14.12 2.10 -5.96
C ARG A 496 14.74 2.70 -4.70
N SER A 497 16.01 2.38 -4.43
CA SER A 497 16.71 2.85 -3.23
C SER A 497 17.05 4.34 -3.26
N ILE A 498 16.84 5.00 -4.40
CA ILE A 498 16.87 6.46 -4.51
C ILE A 498 15.88 7.14 -3.53
N ASN A 499 14.80 6.44 -3.17
CA ASN A 499 13.76 6.91 -2.25
C ASN A 499 13.70 6.05 -0.97
N ARG A 500 14.83 5.52 -0.50
CA ARG A 500 14.89 4.67 0.71
C ARG A 500 16.09 5.01 1.60
N GLU A 501 16.48 6.28 1.59
CA GLU A 501 17.51 6.80 2.48
C GLU A 501 17.15 6.55 3.94
N ILE A 502 18.16 6.17 4.73
CA ILE A 502 18.07 6.05 6.18
C ILE A 502 18.44 7.41 6.75
N LEU A 503 17.56 7.96 7.58
CA LEU A 503 17.76 9.27 8.20
C LEU A 503 18.23 9.09 9.65
N TRP A 504 19.13 9.97 10.11
CA TRP A 504 19.62 9.90 11.50
C TRP A 504 18.79 10.78 12.44
N GLU A 505 18.34 10.21 13.56
CA GLU A 505 17.45 10.84 14.55
C GLU A 505 17.99 12.21 15.01
N LYS A 506 19.29 12.29 15.29
CA LYS A 506 19.95 13.53 15.73
C LYS A 506 19.91 14.62 14.67
N GLU A 507 20.14 14.26 13.40
CA GLU A 507 20.14 15.17 12.26
C GLU A 507 18.73 15.67 11.95
N ILE A 508 17.75 14.76 11.91
CA ILE A 508 16.34 15.09 11.72
C ILE A 508 15.84 15.99 12.83
N THR A 509 16.11 15.64 14.09
CA THR A 509 15.68 16.42 15.26
C THR A 509 16.25 17.83 15.20
N SER A 510 17.55 17.97 14.90
CA SER A 510 18.19 19.27 14.75
C SER A 510 17.60 20.08 13.57
N THR A 511 17.27 19.42 12.46
CA THR A 511 16.69 20.07 11.28
C THR A 511 15.27 20.55 11.54
N LEU A 512 14.44 19.71 12.17
CA LEU A 512 13.06 20.04 12.54
C LEU A 512 12.96 21.10 13.65
N GLN A 513 14.01 21.34 14.42
CA GLN A 513 14.08 22.47 15.36
C GLN A 513 14.37 23.82 14.68
N ASN A 514 14.79 23.82 13.42
CA ASN A 514 15.00 25.02 12.62
C ASN A 514 13.77 25.30 11.74
N ASP A 515 13.00 26.33 12.09
CA ASP A 515 11.76 26.71 11.42
C ASP A 515 11.94 27.19 9.96
N GLY A 516 13.16 27.62 9.61
CA GLY A 516 13.53 27.97 8.25
C GLY A 516 13.91 26.77 7.37
N SER A 517 14.07 25.57 7.95
CA SER A 517 14.49 24.40 7.18
C SER A 517 13.37 23.89 6.26
N GLN A 518 13.75 23.34 5.10
CA GLN A 518 12.79 22.70 4.19
C GLN A 518 11.98 21.60 4.90
N MET A 519 12.65 20.76 5.67
CA MET A 519 12.03 19.63 6.36
C MET A 519 10.95 20.09 7.35
N PHE A 520 11.24 21.10 8.17
CA PHE A 520 10.26 21.68 9.09
C PHE A 520 9.08 22.27 8.32
N ARG A 521 9.36 23.10 7.31
CA ARG A 521 8.30 23.83 6.57
C ARG A 521 7.38 22.90 5.78
N VAL A 522 7.92 21.81 5.22
CA VAL A 522 7.13 20.78 4.55
C VAL A 522 6.27 20.02 5.56
N LEU A 523 6.89 19.55 6.65
CA LEU A 523 6.17 18.81 7.69
C LEU A 523 5.05 19.65 8.30
N ASP A 524 5.34 20.89 8.72
CA ASP A 524 4.38 21.81 9.34
C ASP A 524 3.15 22.03 8.45
N LYS A 525 3.35 22.34 7.16
CA LYS A 525 2.26 22.56 6.22
C LYS A 525 1.46 21.29 5.91
N ILE A 526 2.10 20.13 5.84
CA ILE A 526 1.39 18.85 5.72
C ILE A 526 0.50 18.61 6.95
N LEU A 527 1.05 18.78 8.15
CA LEU A 527 0.33 18.56 9.40
C LEU A 527 -0.83 19.55 9.57
N GLU A 528 -0.68 20.79 9.10
CA GLU A 528 -1.75 21.80 9.05
C GLU A 528 -2.92 21.34 8.17
N LEU A 529 -2.65 20.93 6.92
CA LEU A 529 -3.68 20.44 5.99
C LEU A 529 -4.40 19.20 6.51
N ILE A 530 -3.65 18.25 7.09
CA ILE A 530 -4.24 17.07 7.75
C ILE A 530 -5.15 17.50 8.90
N SER A 531 -4.70 18.44 9.73
CA SER A 531 -5.48 18.91 10.87
C SER A 531 -6.79 19.56 10.45
N ILE A 532 -6.79 20.34 9.35
CA ILE A 532 -8.02 20.89 8.78
C ILE A 532 -8.94 19.76 8.30
N ARG A 533 -8.42 18.82 7.50
CA ARG A 533 -9.19 17.66 6.99
C ARG A 533 -9.86 16.87 8.12
N LYS A 534 -9.13 16.59 9.21
CA LYS A 534 -9.64 15.80 10.34
C LYS A 534 -10.79 16.50 11.08
N ARG A 535 -10.78 17.83 11.17
CA ARG A 535 -11.81 18.61 11.89
C ARG A 535 -13.10 18.75 11.10
N GLU A 536 -13.01 18.86 9.78
CA GLU A 536 -14.16 19.20 8.95
C GLU A 536 -15.02 17.98 8.59
N SER A 537 -16.33 18.07 8.80
CA SER A 537 -17.29 17.00 8.47
C SER A 537 -17.41 16.73 6.98
N ALA A 538 -17.19 17.71 6.09
CA ALA A 538 -17.30 17.48 4.65
C ALA A 538 -16.35 16.38 4.11
N PHE A 539 -15.26 16.08 4.82
CA PHE A 539 -14.34 14.96 4.52
C PHE A 539 -14.78 13.61 5.09
N ASP A 540 -15.96 13.52 5.72
CA ASP A 540 -16.52 12.26 6.20
C ASP A 540 -16.63 11.26 5.03
N LEU A 541 -16.29 10.01 5.36
CA LEU A 541 -16.09 8.94 4.38
C LEU A 541 -17.39 8.52 3.67
N ASP A 542 -18.54 8.76 4.31
CA ASP A 542 -19.89 8.45 3.83
C ASP A 542 -20.59 9.63 3.11
N GLY A 543 -20.00 10.82 3.14
CA GLY A 543 -20.59 12.01 2.53
C GLY A 543 -20.55 11.98 0.99
N SER A 544 -21.05 13.03 0.33
CA SER A 544 -20.98 13.17 -1.14
C SER A 544 -19.64 13.76 -1.64
N PHE A 545 -19.32 13.45 -2.90
CA PHE A 545 -18.15 13.93 -3.63
C PHE A 545 -18.58 14.24 -5.08
N GLU A 546 -18.43 15.48 -5.52
CA GLU A 546 -18.81 15.95 -6.85
C GLU A 546 -17.69 16.75 -7.50
N VAL A 547 -17.44 16.51 -8.79
CA VAL A 547 -16.42 17.22 -9.56
C VAL A 547 -17.10 18.40 -10.26
N LEU A 548 -16.54 19.60 -10.10
CA LEU A 548 -17.12 20.85 -10.61
C LEU A 548 -16.52 21.28 -11.95
N ALA A 549 -15.26 20.91 -12.22
CA ALA A 549 -14.54 21.21 -13.45
C ALA A 549 -14.58 22.70 -13.86
N LEU A 550 -14.39 23.61 -12.89
CA LEU A 550 -14.54 25.06 -13.08
C LEU A 550 -13.46 25.70 -13.97
N ASN A 551 -12.29 25.08 -14.10
CA ASN A 551 -11.17 25.59 -14.90
C ASN A 551 -10.24 24.43 -15.32
N GLU A 552 -9.58 24.54 -16.48
CA GLU A 552 -8.67 23.51 -17.01
C GLU A 552 -7.33 23.38 -16.25
N SER A 553 -7.01 24.34 -15.38
CA SER A 553 -5.81 24.35 -14.53
C SER A 553 -6.15 24.30 -13.04
N VAL A 554 -7.43 24.15 -12.67
CA VAL A 554 -7.84 24.05 -11.27
C VAL A 554 -8.64 22.77 -11.09
N VAL A 555 -8.17 21.88 -10.22
CA VAL A 555 -8.99 20.76 -9.77
C VAL A 555 -10.02 21.32 -8.80
N SER A 556 -11.29 21.08 -9.07
CA SER A 556 -12.41 21.62 -8.30
C SER A 556 -13.42 20.53 -7.93
N VAL A 557 -13.67 20.39 -6.63
CA VAL A 557 -14.66 19.42 -6.11
C VAL A 557 -15.52 20.02 -5.00
N LEU A 558 -16.77 19.59 -4.95
CA LEU A 558 -17.68 19.82 -3.83
C LEU A 558 -17.72 18.58 -2.95
N LEU A 559 -17.29 18.75 -1.70
CA LEU A 559 -17.38 17.76 -0.63
C LEU A 559 -18.58 18.11 0.24
N SER A 560 -19.42 17.13 0.59
CA SER A 560 -20.50 17.35 1.55
C SER A 560 -20.59 16.23 2.59
N SER A 561 -20.92 16.56 3.83
CA SER A 561 -21.25 15.58 4.88
C SER A 561 -22.73 15.20 4.89
N SER A 562 -23.01 14.01 5.40
CA SER A 562 -24.36 13.44 5.52
C SER A 562 -25.23 14.22 6.53
N THR A 563 -24.70 14.44 7.75
CA THR A 563 -25.38 15.16 8.84
C THR A 563 -24.38 15.62 9.92
N PRO A 564 -24.38 16.89 10.39
CA PRO A 564 -25.06 18.04 9.77
C PRO A 564 -24.51 18.30 8.38
N THR A 565 -25.29 18.95 7.51
CA THR A 565 -24.86 19.29 6.14
C THR A 565 -23.81 20.39 6.20
N ASN A 566 -22.54 20.02 6.02
CA ASN A 566 -21.41 20.92 5.82
C ASN A 566 -20.89 20.70 4.40
N LYS A 567 -20.50 21.77 3.72
CA LYS A 567 -19.99 21.72 2.35
C LYS A 567 -18.61 22.37 2.32
N ILE A 568 -17.70 21.78 1.54
CA ILE A 568 -16.41 22.40 1.23
C ILE A 568 -16.23 22.37 -0.29
N ILE A 569 -16.00 23.53 -0.89
CA ILE A 569 -15.47 23.62 -2.25
C ILE A 569 -13.95 23.53 -2.13
N ALA A 570 -13.38 22.38 -2.51
CA ALA A 570 -11.94 22.20 -2.53
C ALA A 570 -11.41 22.55 -3.92
N LEU A 571 -10.50 23.52 -3.96
CA LEU A 571 -9.89 24.06 -5.17
C LEU A 571 -8.37 23.92 -5.07
N VAL A 572 -7.75 23.41 -6.13
CA VAL A 572 -6.29 23.29 -6.23
C VAL A 572 -5.85 23.78 -7.60
N ASN A 573 -5.17 24.93 -7.64
CA ASN A 573 -4.47 25.36 -8.85
C ASN A 573 -3.30 24.39 -9.09
N VAL A 574 -3.18 23.84 -10.29
CA VAL A 574 -2.08 22.92 -10.66
C VAL A 574 -1.07 23.58 -11.59
N SER A 575 -1.16 24.89 -11.81
CA SER A 575 -0.29 25.65 -12.70
C SER A 575 0.59 26.65 -11.96
N ASP A 576 1.62 27.15 -12.66
CA ASP A 576 2.58 28.15 -12.22
C ASP A 576 2.10 29.60 -12.42
N SER A 577 0.82 29.80 -12.76
CA SER A 577 0.22 31.10 -13.05
C SER A 577 -1.08 31.30 -12.28
N ASP A 578 -1.46 32.56 -12.08
CA ASP A 578 -2.74 32.93 -11.50
C ASP A 578 -3.90 32.38 -12.37
N LYS A 579 -4.93 31.84 -11.72
CA LYS A 579 -6.15 31.37 -12.38
C LYS A 579 -7.36 32.03 -11.77
N SER A 580 -8.12 32.73 -12.62
CA SER A 580 -9.40 33.33 -12.27
C SER A 580 -10.54 32.56 -12.92
N PHE A 581 -11.60 32.32 -12.16
CA PHE A 581 -12.81 31.62 -12.60
C PHE A 581 -13.99 32.04 -11.72
N VAL A 582 -15.18 31.60 -12.11
CA VAL A 582 -16.43 31.93 -11.41
C VAL A 582 -17.01 30.66 -10.80
N VAL A 583 -17.50 30.78 -9.56
CA VAL A 583 -18.26 29.73 -8.87
C VAL A 583 -19.72 30.14 -8.81
N ASP A 584 -20.59 29.37 -9.46
CA ASP A 584 -22.04 29.53 -9.31
C ASP A 584 -22.49 28.87 -8.00
N CYS A 585 -22.64 29.69 -6.96
CA CYS A 585 -22.96 29.25 -5.61
C CYS A 585 -24.39 28.68 -5.49
N SER A 586 -25.32 29.08 -6.37
CA SER A 586 -26.69 28.57 -6.33
C SER A 586 -26.82 27.20 -6.97
N GLN A 587 -26.09 26.94 -8.05
CA GLN A 587 -26.00 25.59 -8.64
C GLN A 587 -25.41 24.59 -7.64
N LEU A 588 -24.49 25.04 -6.79
CA LEU A 588 -23.92 24.23 -5.71
C LEU A 588 -24.84 24.12 -4.47
N GLY A 589 -26.00 24.78 -4.49
CA GLY A 589 -26.96 24.81 -3.38
C GLY A 589 -26.35 25.33 -2.10
N LEU A 590 -25.58 26.43 -2.18
CA LEU A 590 -25.00 27.11 -1.03
C LEU A 590 -25.97 28.20 -0.55
N HIS A 591 -26.38 28.10 0.71
CA HIS A 591 -27.31 29.03 1.34
C HIS A 591 -26.59 29.89 2.39
N THR A 592 -25.47 30.50 2.00
CA THR A 592 -24.67 31.40 2.83
C THR A 592 -24.39 32.71 2.09
N SER A 593 -24.11 33.78 2.84
CA SER A 593 -23.65 35.05 2.28
C SER A 593 -22.12 35.18 2.27
N VAL A 594 -21.41 34.28 2.95
CA VAL A 594 -19.95 34.31 3.10
C VAL A 594 -19.38 32.89 2.99
N LEU A 595 -18.29 32.76 2.24
CA LEU A 595 -17.42 31.58 2.27
C LEU A 595 -16.12 31.91 2.98
N THR A 596 -15.60 30.97 3.76
CA THR A 596 -14.28 31.12 4.41
C THR A 596 -13.32 30.07 3.89
N ASP A 597 -12.15 30.50 3.41
CA ASP A 597 -11.04 29.60 3.12
C ASP A 597 -10.41 29.10 4.41
N LEU A 598 -10.52 27.81 4.68
CA LEU A 598 -10.01 27.18 5.90
C LEU A 598 -8.48 27.15 6.00
N ILE A 599 -7.78 27.39 4.88
CA ILE A 599 -6.31 27.37 4.82
C ILE A 599 -5.75 28.77 5.06
N THR A 600 -6.32 29.78 4.39
CA THR A 600 -5.82 31.17 4.45
C THR A 600 -6.58 32.05 5.44
N ASN A 601 -7.74 31.60 5.93
CA ASN A 601 -8.74 32.39 6.68
C ASN A 601 -9.31 33.58 5.88
N GLN A 602 -9.10 33.64 4.56
CA GLN A 602 -9.70 34.65 3.71
C GLN A 602 -11.21 34.42 3.59
N THR A 603 -11.99 35.51 3.67
CA THR A 603 -13.45 35.48 3.50
C THR A 603 -13.88 36.05 2.15
N TYR A 604 -14.85 35.40 1.50
CA TYR A 604 -15.45 35.82 0.24
C TYR A 604 -16.93 36.12 0.44
N ASN A 605 -17.37 37.35 0.15
CA ASN A 605 -18.77 37.72 0.22
C ASN A 605 -19.50 37.32 -1.07
N ILE A 606 -20.57 36.54 -0.95
CA ILE A 606 -21.42 36.15 -2.08
C ILE A 606 -22.35 37.33 -2.42
N PRO A 607 -22.35 37.83 -3.67
CA PRO A 607 -23.18 38.97 -4.05
C PRO A 607 -24.69 38.70 -3.89
N ALA A 608 -25.44 39.69 -3.40
CA ALA A 608 -26.88 39.56 -3.13
C ALA A 608 -27.76 39.44 -4.39
N HIS A 609 -27.22 39.76 -5.58
CA HIS A 609 -27.98 39.84 -6.84
C HIS A 609 -27.31 39.13 -8.03
N GLY A 610 -26.38 38.22 -7.77
CA GLY A 610 -25.74 37.39 -8.78
C GLY A 610 -25.00 36.27 -8.07
N GLU A 611 -25.48 35.05 -8.21
CA GLU A 611 -25.06 33.84 -7.49
C GLU A 611 -23.63 33.39 -7.88
N GLU A 612 -22.93 34.20 -8.67
CA GLU A 612 -21.59 34.01 -9.21
C GLU A 612 -20.52 34.70 -8.35
N LEU A 613 -19.61 33.91 -7.79
CA LEU A 613 -18.46 34.39 -7.03
C LEU A 613 -17.19 34.28 -7.89
N GLY A 614 -16.55 35.41 -8.17
CA GLY A 614 -15.24 35.45 -8.81
C GLY A 614 -14.12 35.07 -7.84
N ILE A 615 -13.32 34.07 -8.21
CA ILE A 615 -12.19 33.57 -7.42
C ILE A 615 -10.92 33.68 -8.25
N THR A 616 -9.83 34.11 -7.63
CA THR A 616 -8.48 34.04 -8.21
C THR A 616 -7.57 33.26 -7.28
N LEU A 617 -6.90 32.26 -7.84
CA LEU A 617 -5.92 31.43 -7.14
C LEU A 617 -4.52 31.71 -7.68
N SER A 618 -3.59 32.00 -6.79
CA SER A 618 -2.15 32.12 -7.08
C SER A 618 -1.54 30.79 -7.53
N PRO A 619 -0.29 30.77 -8.05
CA PRO A 619 0.37 29.55 -8.51
C PRO A 619 0.36 28.47 -7.44
N TYR A 620 -0.15 27.29 -7.81
CA TYR A 620 -0.30 26.14 -6.93
C TYR A 620 -1.11 26.34 -5.63
N GLN A 621 -1.89 27.43 -5.52
CA GLN A 621 -2.68 27.70 -4.33
C GLN A 621 -3.76 26.64 -4.12
N ILE A 622 -3.89 26.21 -2.86
CA ILE A 622 -4.95 25.35 -2.36
C ILE A 622 -5.94 26.25 -1.62
N SER A 623 -7.24 26.06 -1.85
CA SER A 623 -8.29 26.76 -1.13
C SER A 623 -9.43 25.81 -0.79
N TRP A 624 -9.81 25.74 0.48
CA TRP A 624 -10.93 24.91 0.96
C TRP A 624 -12.01 25.83 1.52
N LEU A 625 -12.97 26.16 0.68
CA LEU A 625 -14.01 27.15 0.98
C LEU A 625 -15.19 26.45 1.67
N ARG A 626 -15.44 26.83 2.93
CA ARG A 626 -16.57 26.34 3.74
C ARG A 626 -17.73 27.34 3.75
#